data_AF-A0A8H7CQX3-F1
#
_entry.id   AF-A0A8H7CQX3-F1
#
_cell.length_a   1.000
_cell.length_b   1.000
_cell.length_c   1.000
_cell.angle_alpha   90.00
_cell.angle_beta   90.00
_cell.angle_gamma   90.00
#
_symmetry.space_group_name_H-M   'P 1'
#
loop_
_entity.id
_entity.type
_entity.pdbx_description
1 polymer ?
#
loop_
_entity_poly.entity_id
_entity_poly.type
_entity_poly.pdbx_seq_one_letter_code
_entity_poly.pdbx_strand_id
1 'polypeptide(L)'
;MNHHPNSEPVPLFASAAASANFHSVSLASGLTTNPYDSAPPVPLFRRNPAANDPFQSTNSYDTFFGSLRTGTSTLTQNNPLHSLTSSTRSGDIRPTIDHILNQPPPTGHHLFSSHATSDPSVPAPRRDFSAYKSQLPTLGQFTTSDNFVTSFQTRTPKRKERTPGMPLETPSPTGAPPKRRKPALDTSEKLKKIFALLKDLDWTIGEFFHHLFSHKDEDNIPISRSQSHGLIVQNFLAGKTNYTVSDIINLWMTSPYGSGHDERMFETETSYLDIRPVRQALTAFAVQASADYLGSESKTAVKPASGLHAVIETNADLQDEEEETTIQWMDLGNAVPRAAAHFREIQRVAFHFLNVMAEPTPRSRNGVITIPKSRPRENVVAHCLSILDFCKNDRARILPLCRGVLYLASCVPVDIIAINSRLGTMPSVNTIKSALKGFSQQKAIAIRTRARDVSVIKDSKCRLRTLLNILIFDNVQHFLRQ
;
A
#
# COMPACT_ATOMS: atom_id res chain seq x y z
N MET A 1 -65.01 -18.77 2.18
CA MET A 1 -64.32 -17.79 3.03
C MET A 1 -62.83 -18.05 2.96
N ASN A 2 -62.14 -17.35 2.06
CA ASN A 2 -60.69 -17.30 1.95
C ASN A 2 -60.36 -15.88 1.45
N HIS A 3 -59.76 -15.06 2.29
CA HIS A 3 -59.35 -13.70 1.96
C HIS A 3 -57.88 -13.69 1.52
N HIS A 4 -57.64 -13.40 0.24
CA HIS A 4 -56.37 -12.90 -0.27
C HIS A 4 -56.40 -11.36 -0.24
N PRO A 5 -55.32 -10.68 0.20
CA PRO A 5 -55.21 -9.23 0.06
C PRO A 5 -54.58 -8.84 -1.29
N ASN A 6 -55.19 -7.81 -1.88
CA ASN A 6 -54.79 -7.12 -3.10
C ASN A 6 -53.42 -6.45 -2.98
N SER A 7 -52.59 -6.59 -4.01
CA SER A 7 -51.42 -5.76 -4.28
C SER A 7 -51.75 -4.76 -5.40
N GLU A 8 -51.71 -3.47 -5.08
CA GLU A 8 -51.78 -2.38 -6.06
C GLU A 8 -50.41 -2.16 -6.75
N PRO A 9 -50.38 -1.73 -8.03
CA PRO A 9 -49.16 -1.44 -8.76
C PRO A 9 -48.69 0.03 -8.57
N VAL A 10 -47.39 0.20 -8.28
CA VAL A 10 -46.68 1.49 -8.22
C VAL A 10 -46.31 1.95 -9.64
N PRO A 11 -46.51 3.24 -10.01
CA PRO A 11 -46.19 3.73 -11.34
C PRO A 11 -44.70 4.10 -11.53
N LEU A 12 -44.24 3.86 -12.76
CA LEU A 12 -42.94 4.19 -13.34
C LEU A 12 -42.64 5.70 -13.31
N PHE A 13 -41.47 6.07 -12.81
CA PHE A 13 -40.91 7.42 -12.96
C PHE A 13 -40.31 7.62 -14.36
N ALA A 14 -40.76 8.69 -15.01
CA ALA A 14 -40.35 9.13 -16.33
C ALA A 14 -39.02 9.91 -16.31
N SER A 15 -38.23 9.65 -17.35
CA SER A 15 -36.98 10.30 -17.74
C SER A 15 -37.21 11.74 -18.23
N ALA A 16 -36.56 12.73 -17.61
CA ALA A 16 -36.49 14.10 -18.11
C ALA A 16 -35.12 14.35 -18.76
N ALA A 17 -35.14 14.57 -20.08
CA ALA A 17 -34.02 14.99 -20.89
C ALA A 17 -33.82 16.51 -20.77
N ALA A 18 -32.62 16.94 -20.39
CA ALA A 18 -32.22 18.35 -20.43
C ALA A 18 -31.35 18.60 -21.68
N SER A 19 -31.92 19.29 -22.66
CA SER A 19 -31.25 19.82 -23.84
C SER A 19 -30.39 21.03 -23.46
N ALA A 20 -29.09 20.96 -23.71
CA ALA A 20 -28.19 22.11 -23.65
C ALA A 20 -27.97 22.68 -25.05
N ASN A 21 -28.50 23.88 -25.29
CA ASN A 21 -28.24 24.72 -26.46
C ASN A 21 -26.84 25.32 -26.36
N PHE A 22 -25.97 25.04 -27.33
CA PHE A 22 -24.72 25.78 -27.55
C PHE A 22 -24.97 26.88 -28.60
N HIS A 23 -24.97 28.14 -28.17
CA HIS A 23 -24.83 29.28 -29.07
C HIS A 23 -23.35 29.60 -29.30
N SER A 24 -22.98 29.66 -30.57
CA SER A 24 -21.74 30.23 -31.08
C SER A 24 -21.82 31.76 -31.09
N VAL A 25 -20.85 32.44 -30.49
CA VAL A 25 -20.53 33.85 -30.80
C VAL A 25 -19.02 33.99 -30.95
N SER A 26 -18.65 34.72 -32.00
CA SER A 26 -17.29 34.96 -32.49
C SER A 26 -16.89 36.41 -32.22
N LEU A 27 -15.58 36.63 -32.04
CA LEU A 27 -14.78 37.88 -32.16
C LEU A 27 -15.01 39.02 -31.14
N ALA A 28 -13.98 39.37 -30.37
CA ALA A 28 -13.06 40.47 -30.71
C ALA A 28 -12.08 40.82 -29.57
N SER A 29 -10.93 41.32 -30.01
CA SER A 29 -9.72 41.87 -29.37
C SER A 29 -9.91 42.79 -28.15
N GLY A 30 -8.94 42.78 -27.23
CA GLY A 30 -8.74 43.86 -26.24
C GLY A 30 -7.65 43.60 -25.21
N LEU A 31 -6.48 44.21 -25.42
CA LEU A 31 -5.38 44.36 -24.45
C LEU A 31 -5.86 45.03 -23.15
N THR A 32 -5.46 44.51 -21.98
CA THR A 32 -5.02 45.31 -20.81
C THR A 32 -4.32 44.39 -19.79
N THR A 33 -3.51 45.03 -18.96
CA THR A 33 -2.32 44.56 -18.24
C THR A 33 -2.58 44.14 -16.78
N ASN A 34 -1.94 43.02 -16.37
CA ASN A 34 -1.31 42.73 -15.04
C ASN A 34 -2.14 42.76 -13.73
N PRO A 35 -1.61 42.28 -12.58
CA PRO A 35 -0.85 41.05 -12.28
C PRO A 35 -1.35 40.32 -10.98
N TYR A 36 -0.70 39.21 -10.60
CA TYR A 36 -0.85 38.42 -9.35
C TYR A 36 -2.08 37.48 -9.26
N ASP A 37 -1.88 36.20 -9.59
CA ASP A 37 -1.83 35.11 -8.59
C ASP A 37 -1.61 33.78 -9.33
N SER A 38 -0.44 33.17 -9.17
CA SER A 38 -0.23 31.75 -9.50
C SER A 38 1.06 31.29 -8.86
N ALA A 39 0.90 30.47 -7.82
CA ALA A 39 1.97 29.73 -7.18
C ALA A 39 2.78 28.91 -8.22
N PRO A 40 4.10 28.83 -8.09
CA PRO A 40 4.93 28.01 -8.99
C PRO A 40 4.71 26.52 -8.73
N PRO A 41 4.87 25.65 -9.75
CA PRO A 41 4.89 24.22 -9.57
C PRO A 41 6.14 23.79 -8.77
N VAL A 42 5.91 22.89 -7.82
CA VAL A 42 6.92 22.28 -6.94
C VAL A 42 8.03 21.60 -7.77
N PRO A 43 9.31 21.91 -7.57
CA PRO A 43 10.40 21.20 -8.23
C PRO A 43 10.58 19.79 -7.64
N LEU A 44 10.76 18.80 -8.53
CA LEU A 44 11.24 17.47 -8.18
C LEU A 44 12.62 17.59 -7.50
N PHE A 45 12.72 17.08 -6.28
CA PHE A 45 13.88 17.23 -5.39
C PHE A 45 15.13 16.54 -5.93
N ARG A 46 16.19 17.34 -6.11
CA ARG A 46 17.59 16.89 -6.05
C ARG A 46 17.95 16.80 -4.56
N ARG A 47 18.17 15.60 -4.02
CA ARG A 47 18.55 15.42 -2.61
C ARG A 47 20.05 15.69 -2.46
N ASN A 48 20.39 16.73 -1.70
CA ASN A 48 21.75 17.05 -1.26
C ASN A 48 21.94 16.42 0.14
N PRO A 49 22.95 15.58 0.40
CA PRO A 49 23.10 14.91 1.69
C PRO A 49 24.06 15.69 2.60
N ALA A 50 23.56 16.73 3.29
CA ALA A 50 24.17 17.28 4.51
C ALA A 50 23.37 18.49 5.01
N ALA A 51 22.59 18.33 6.08
CA ALA A 51 22.34 19.35 7.12
C ALA A 51 21.31 18.85 8.15
N ASN A 52 21.81 18.65 9.37
CA ASN A 52 21.16 18.75 10.69
C ASN A 52 19.63 18.80 10.78
N ASP A 53 19.05 17.69 11.26
CA ASP A 53 17.64 17.57 11.65
C ASP A 53 17.51 17.86 13.18
N PRO A 54 16.68 18.81 13.64
CA PRO A 54 16.62 19.21 15.05
C PRO A 54 15.66 18.38 15.93
N PHE A 55 15.17 17.22 15.47
CA PHE A 55 14.36 16.32 16.29
C PHE A 55 15.18 15.19 16.91
N GLN A 56 16.06 15.54 17.86
CA GLN A 56 16.55 14.57 18.84
C GLN A 56 15.57 14.50 20.00
N SER A 57 14.62 13.56 19.94
CA SER A 57 13.93 13.14 21.16
C SER A 57 14.91 12.30 21.98
N THR A 58 15.11 12.71 23.23
CA THR A 58 15.96 12.03 24.21
C THR A 58 15.30 10.73 24.63
N ASN A 59 15.55 9.67 23.86
CA ASN A 59 15.02 8.35 24.12
C ASN A 59 16.13 7.45 24.70
N SER A 60 15.98 7.15 25.99
CA SER A 60 16.77 6.27 26.86
C SER A 60 16.78 4.78 26.41
N TYR A 61 17.20 4.49 25.18
CA TYR A 61 17.19 3.11 24.63
C TYR A 61 18.59 2.49 24.43
N ASP A 62 19.68 3.25 24.52
CA ASP A 62 21.05 2.74 24.31
C ASP A 62 21.66 1.99 25.51
N THR A 63 21.09 2.08 26.71
CA THR A 63 21.69 1.52 27.93
C THR A 63 21.57 -0.01 28.08
N PHE A 64 20.73 -0.68 27.29
CA PHE A 64 20.50 -2.14 27.44
C PHE A 64 21.45 -3.01 26.59
N PHE A 65 21.89 -2.56 25.41
CA PHE A 65 22.87 -3.33 24.61
C PHE A 65 24.33 -3.08 25.01
N GLY A 66 24.61 -1.99 25.74
CA GLY A 66 25.93 -1.75 26.35
C GLY A 66 26.28 -2.72 27.48
N SER A 67 25.28 -3.20 28.23
CA SER A 67 25.46 -4.08 29.39
C SER A 67 25.59 -5.57 29.04
N LEU A 68 25.31 -5.97 27.78
CA LEU A 68 25.51 -7.34 27.30
C LEU A 68 26.88 -7.57 26.63
N ARG A 69 27.74 -6.54 26.52
CA ARG A 69 29.05 -6.63 25.84
C ARG A 69 30.28 -6.68 26.74
N THR A 70 30.16 -6.51 28.05
CA THR A 70 31.32 -6.52 28.97
C THR A 70 31.12 -7.47 30.13
N GLY A 71 31.26 -8.77 29.84
CA GLY A 71 31.52 -9.78 30.86
C GLY A 71 33.00 -9.79 31.23
N THR A 72 33.43 -8.89 32.13
CA THR A 72 34.68 -9.04 32.88
C THR A 72 34.45 -8.61 34.32
N SER A 73 34.43 -9.60 35.20
CA SER A 73 34.36 -9.45 36.65
C SER A 73 35.61 -8.74 37.18
N THR A 74 35.42 -7.66 37.92
CA THR A 74 36.39 -7.20 38.92
C THR A 74 35.67 -6.98 40.25
N LEU A 75 36.03 -7.82 41.21
CA LEU A 75 35.81 -7.60 42.63
C LEU A 75 36.47 -6.29 43.04
N THR A 76 35.73 -5.41 43.74
CA THR A 76 36.34 -4.51 44.72
C THR A 76 35.40 -4.31 45.90
N GLN A 77 35.90 -4.84 47.01
CA GLN A 77 35.60 -4.60 48.42
C GLN A 77 35.72 -3.10 48.75
N ASN A 78 34.75 -2.54 49.51
CA ASN A 78 34.98 -1.86 50.80
C ASN A 78 33.86 -0.85 51.20
N ASN A 79 33.29 -1.10 52.39
CA ASN A 79 32.93 -0.15 53.47
C ASN A 79 31.64 0.73 53.36
N PRO A 80 31.09 1.25 54.49
CA PRO A 80 30.36 0.47 55.52
C PRO A 80 29.08 1.19 56.07
N LEU A 81 28.40 0.52 57.00
CA LEU A 81 27.49 1.05 58.06
C LEU A 81 26.34 2.02 57.68
N HIS A 82 25.10 1.56 57.87
CA HIS A 82 24.20 2.16 58.87
C HIS A 82 23.14 1.13 59.30
N SER A 83 23.14 0.86 60.60
CA SER A 83 22.18 0.06 61.35
C SER A 83 20.87 0.84 61.56
N LEU A 84 19.72 0.20 61.33
CA LEU A 84 18.51 0.45 62.12
C LEU A 84 17.78 -0.87 62.37
N THR A 85 17.59 -1.13 63.65
CA THR A 85 17.00 -2.30 64.29
C THR A 85 15.49 -2.19 64.42
N SER A 86 14.76 -3.27 64.18
CA SER A 86 13.53 -3.74 64.87
C SER A 86 13.02 -4.99 64.12
N SER A 87 13.14 -6.22 64.65
CA SER A 87 12.24 -6.86 65.63
C SER A 87 10.76 -6.68 65.23
N THR A 88 9.94 -7.70 64.94
CA THR A 88 9.80 -9.02 65.57
C THR A 88 8.77 -9.87 64.78
N ARG A 89 8.95 -11.21 64.78
CA ARG A 89 7.95 -12.30 64.60
C ARG A 89 7.23 -12.41 63.24
N SER A 90 6.86 -13.57 62.71
CA SER A 90 7.00 -15.00 63.05
C SER A 90 6.26 -15.74 61.93
N GLY A 91 6.78 -16.85 61.42
CA GLY A 91 5.97 -17.82 60.68
C GLY A 91 6.60 -18.36 59.39
N ASP A 92 7.69 -19.11 59.54
CA ASP A 92 8.19 -20.03 58.52
C ASP A 92 7.23 -21.22 58.33
N ILE A 93 6.81 -21.47 57.09
CA ILE A 93 6.53 -22.82 56.58
C ILE A 93 7.05 -22.88 55.13
N ARG A 94 8.24 -23.46 54.94
CA ARG A 94 8.71 -24.01 53.67
C ARG A 94 9.08 -25.48 53.90
N PRO A 95 8.59 -26.43 53.08
CA PRO A 95 9.05 -27.80 53.16
C PRO A 95 10.36 -27.98 52.38
N THR A 96 11.35 -28.52 53.08
CA THR A 96 12.59 -29.10 52.57
C THR A 96 12.26 -30.38 51.81
N ILE A 97 12.68 -30.49 50.55
CA ILE A 97 12.83 -31.76 49.84
C ILE A 97 14.27 -31.81 49.34
N ASP A 98 15.14 -32.35 50.19
CA ASP A 98 16.43 -32.89 49.81
C ASP A 98 16.34 -34.40 50.05
N HIS A 99 16.27 -35.19 48.97
CA HIS A 99 16.86 -36.52 48.86
C HIS A 99 16.55 -37.10 47.47
N ILE A 100 17.64 -37.47 46.77
CA ILE A 100 17.82 -38.58 45.80
C ILE A 100 18.67 -38.08 44.62
N LEU A 101 19.98 -38.21 44.79
CA LEU A 101 20.97 -38.27 43.74
C LEU A 101 21.82 -39.50 44.07
N ASN A 102 21.62 -40.58 43.31
CA ASN A 102 22.58 -41.68 43.10
C ASN A 102 21.91 -42.79 42.29
N GLN A 103 21.99 -42.70 40.96
CA GLN A 103 21.95 -43.88 40.09
C GLN A 103 23.09 -43.79 39.06
N PRO A 104 23.88 -44.86 38.87
CA PRO A 104 24.93 -44.92 37.86
C PRO A 104 24.35 -45.19 36.45
N PRO A 105 25.06 -44.80 35.37
CA PRO A 105 24.59 -45.02 34.02
C PRO A 105 24.76 -46.49 33.58
N PRO A 106 23.80 -47.07 32.84
CA PRO A 106 23.98 -48.40 32.27
C PRO A 106 24.92 -48.35 31.06
N THR A 107 26.01 -49.10 31.18
CA THR A 107 26.91 -49.51 30.11
C THR A 107 26.31 -50.73 29.40
N GLY A 108 26.31 -50.75 28.07
CA GLY A 108 25.86 -51.95 27.32
C GLY A 108 25.67 -51.76 25.81
N HIS A 109 26.79 -51.88 25.09
CA HIS A 109 27.02 -52.37 23.72
C HIS A 109 25.82 -52.89 22.88
N HIS A 110 25.70 -52.45 21.61
CA HIS A 110 26.12 -53.24 20.43
C HIS A 110 25.76 -52.54 19.09
N LEU A 111 26.79 -52.44 18.23
CA LEU A 111 26.79 -52.66 16.77
C LEU A 111 25.84 -51.84 15.89
N PHE A 112 26.40 -50.89 15.12
CA PHE A 112 26.52 -51.04 13.66
C PHE A 112 27.67 -50.16 13.15
N SER A 113 28.72 -50.86 12.70
CA SER A 113 29.82 -50.30 11.93
C SER A 113 29.43 -50.31 10.46
N SER A 114 29.51 -49.15 9.82
CA SER A 114 29.73 -49.08 8.37
C SER A 114 30.50 -47.80 8.07
N HIS A 115 31.80 -47.99 7.86
CA HIS A 115 32.64 -47.08 7.11
C HIS A 115 32.05 -46.86 5.72
N ALA A 116 31.93 -45.59 5.30
CA ALA A 116 31.89 -45.24 3.89
C ALA A 116 32.87 -44.08 3.68
N THR A 117 33.96 -44.46 3.04
CA THR A 117 35.02 -43.63 2.49
C THR A 117 34.48 -42.63 1.48
N SER A 118 35.06 -41.43 1.52
CA SER A 118 34.97 -40.36 0.52
C SER A 118 35.23 -40.85 -0.90
N ASP A 119 34.30 -40.59 -1.82
CA ASP A 119 34.49 -40.69 -3.27
C ASP A 119 34.10 -39.35 -3.92
N PRO A 120 35.04 -38.55 -4.46
CA PRO A 120 34.77 -37.25 -5.05
C PRO A 120 34.69 -37.35 -6.58
N SER A 121 33.64 -37.96 -7.13
CA SER A 121 33.41 -37.91 -8.59
C SER A 121 31.97 -38.19 -9.02
N VAL A 122 31.00 -37.40 -8.52
CA VAL A 122 29.67 -37.31 -9.16
C VAL A 122 29.28 -35.84 -9.28
N PRO A 123 29.11 -35.29 -10.50
CA PRO A 123 28.65 -33.92 -10.67
C PRO A 123 27.18 -33.84 -10.25
N ALA A 124 26.90 -32.94 -9.31
CA ALA A 124 25.54 -32.62 -8.89
C ALA A 124 24.69 -32.23 -10.11
N PRO A 125 23.42 -32.67 -10.20
CA PRO A 125 22.56 -32.32 -11.32
C PRO A 125 22.36 -30.80 -11.34
N ARG A 126 22.88 -30.16 -12.38
CA ARG A 126 22.56 -28.77 -12.72
C ARG A 126 21.04 -28.68 -12.87
N ARG A 127 20.41 -27.93 -11.97
CA ARG A 127 19.03 -27.48 -12.15
C ARG A 127 19.04 -26.46 -13.28
N ASP A 128 18.70 -26.90 -14.49
CA ASP A 128 18.43 -26.01 -15.62
C ASP A 128 17.20 -25.15 -15.29
N PHE A 129 17.45 -23.88 -14.97
CA PHE A 129 16.42 -22.85 -14.82
C PHE A 129 15.84 -22.36 -16.17
N SER A 130 16.20 -22.99 -17.30
CA SER A 130 15.74 -22.58 -18.64
C SER A 130 14.29 -22.97 -18.94
N ALA A 131 13.70 -23.91 -18.19
CA ALA A 131 12.33 -24.39 -18.43
C ALA A 131 11.22 -23.52 -17.81
N TYR A 132 11.54 -22.51 -17.00
CA TYR A 132 10.54 -21.64 -16.36
C TYR A 132 10.19 -20.37 -17.16
N LYS A 133 10.78 -20.16 -18.34
CA LYS A 133 10.59 -18.94 -19.13
C LYS A 133 9.30 -18.91 -19.98
N SER A 134 8.50 -19.98 -19.99
CA SER A 134 7.29 -20.07 -20.83
C SER A 134 5.96 -20.05 -20.06
N GLN A 135 5.97 -19.87 -18.73
CA GLN A 135 4.75 -19.84 -17.92
C GLN A 135 4.81 -18.74 -16.85
N LEU A 136 5.07 -17.50 -17.27
CA LEU A 136 4.53 -16.35 -16.54
C LEU A 136 3.01 -16.38 -16.72
N PRO A 137 2.20 -16.40 -15.66
CA PRO A 137 0.77 -16.20 -15.81
C PRO A 137 0.58 -14.82 -16.46
N THR A 138 -0.09 -14.80 -17.61
CA THR A 138 -0.66 -13.59 -18.20
C THR A 138 -1.33 -12.83 -17.05
N LEU A 139 -0.76 -11.68 -16.69
CA LEU A 139 -1.25 -10.84 -15.62
C LEU A 139 -2.76 -10.68 -15.84
N GLY A 140 -3.52 -11.20 -14.87
CA GLY A 140 -4.97 -11.24 -14.93
C GLY A 140 -5.51 -9.87 -15.28
N GLN A 141 -6.39 -9.87 -16.27
CA GLN A 141 -7.23 -8.76 -16.65
C GLN A 141 -7.76 -8.08 -15.39
N PHE A 142 -7.30 -6.86 -15.12
CA PHE A 142 -8.16 -5.91 -14.46
C PHE A 142 -9.38 -5.80 -15.36
N THR A 143 -10.53 -6.29 -14.89
CA THR A 143 -11.82 -5.95 -15.46
C THR A 143 -12.06 -4.46 -15.18
N THR A 144 -11.35 -3.59 -15.90
CA THR A 144 -11.99 -2.39 -16.40
C THR A 144 -13.04 -2.91 -17.36
N SER A 145 -14.29 -2.97 -16.90
CA SER A 145 -15.45 -3.00 -17.77
C SER A 145 -15.41 -1.73 -18.62
N ASP A 146 -14.66 -1.80 -19.72
CA ASP A 146 -14.83 -1.01 -20.92
C ASP A 146 -13.92 -1.63 -22.00
N ASN A 147 -14.57 -2.37 -22.90
CA ASN A 147 -13.96 -2.93 -24.09
C ASN A 147 -13.47 -1.81 -25.01
N PHE A 148 -12.26 -1.31 -24.81
CA PHE A 148 -11.52 -0.56 -25.84
C PHE A 148 -10.63 -1.51 -26.64
N VAL A 149 -11.28 -2.38 -27.42
CA VAL A 149 -10.65 -2.90 -28.64
C VAL A 149 -10.70 -1.76 -29.65
N THR A 150 -9.68 -0.90 -29.62
CA THR A 150 -9.42 0.07 -30.69
C THR A 150 -8.90 -0.70 -31.90
N SER A 151 -9.78 -1.44 -32.56
CA SER A 151 -9.60 -1.73 -33.98
C SER A 151 -9.64 -0.38 -34.68
N PHE A 152 -8.47 0.21 -34.92
CA PHE A 152 -8.35 1.32 -35.84
C PHE A 152 -8.60 0.77 -37.23
N GLN A 153 -9.88 0.59 -37.57
CA GLN A 153 -10.33 0.60 -38.95
C GLN A 153 -9.73 1.87 -39.55
N THR A 154 -8.81 1.70 -40.50
CA THR A 154 -8.37 2.75 -41.39
C THR A 154 -9.64 3.37 -41.97
N ARG A 155 -10.06 4.52 -41.42
CA ARG A 155 -11.21 5.28 -41.92
C ARG A 155 -10.88 5.65 -43.35
N THR A 156 -11.36 4.84 -44.29
CA THR A 156 -11.47 5.25 -45.68
C THR A 156 -12.27 6.54 -45.67
N PRO A 157 -11.74 7.65 -46.24
CA PRO A 157 -12.43 8.93 -46.19
C PRO A 157 -13.83 8.73 -46.78
N LYS A 158 -14.87 9.02 -45.98
CA LYS A 158 -16.26 9.01 -46.43
C LYS A 158 -16.34 9.91 -47.66
N ARG A 159 -16.43 9.26 -48.83
CA ARG A 159 -16.72 9.87 -50.12
C ARG A 159 -18.02 10.63 -49.92
N LYS A 160 -17.93 11.97 -49.88
CA LYS A 160 -19.07 12.87 -49.80
C LYS A 160 -19.96 12.56 -51.01
N GLU A 161 -21.04 11.82 -50.78
CA GLU A 161 -22.08 11.62 -51.78
C GLU A 161 -22.55 13.01 -52.21
N ARG A 162 -22.32 13.29 -53.50
CA ARG A 162 -22.77 14.51 -54.14
C ARG A 162 -24.29 14.47 -54.17
N THR A 163 -24.90 15.45 -53.53
CA THR A 163 -26.30 15.81 -53.69
C THR A 163 -26.59 15.97 -55.19
N PRO A 164 -27.59 15.27 -55.75
CA PRO A 164 -28.01 15.46 -57.12
C PRO A 164 -28.86 16.72 -57.23
N GLY A 165 -28.44 17.67 -58.06
CA GLY A 165 -29.30 18.78 -58.49
C GLY A 165 -28.60 20.13 -58.56
N MET A 166 -27.86 20.37 -59.65
CA MET A 166 -28.01 21.59 -60.44
C MET A 166 -27.39 21.40 -61.83
N PRO A 167 -28.01 21.92 -62.89
CA PRO A 167 -27.52 21.78 -64.25
C PRO A 167 -26.45 22.82 -64.59
N LEU A 168 -25.43 22.32 -65.30
CA LEU A 168 -24.76 22.96 -66.44
C LEU A 168 -24.18 24.36 -66.25
N GLU A 169 -22.86 24.44 -66.06
CA GLU A 169 -22.06 25.52 -66.66
C GLU A 169 -20.61 25.06 -66.93
N THR A 170 -20.28 25.11 -68.22
CA THR A 170 -18.98 25.38 -68.86
C THR A 170 -17.78 24.44 -68.60
N PRO A 171 -17.35 23.64 -69.61
CA PRO A 171 -16.13 22.84 -69.53
C PRO A 171 -14.90 23.74 -69.62
N SER A 172 -14.24 24.03 -68.50
CA SER A 172 -12.91 24.64 -68.51
C SER A 172 -11.84 23.54 -68.67
N PRO A 173 -11.12 23.47 -69.81
CA PRO A 173 -10.16 22.42 -70.10
C PRO A 173 -8.80 22.81 -69.52
N THR A 174 -8.65 22.79 -68.20
CA THR A 174 -7.32 22.91 -67.58
C THR A 174 -7.19 21.90 -66.45
N GLY A 175 -7.34 20.61 -66.79
CA GLY A 175 -6.99 19.53 -65.89
C GLY A 175 -5.47 19.51 -65.70
N ALA A 176 -5.00 20.09 -64.59
CA ALA A 176 -3.60 20.01 -64.20
C ALA A 176 -3.16 18.52 -64.23
N PRO A 177 -2.04 18.18 -64.88
CA PRO A 177 -1.60 16.81 -65.01
C PRO A 177 -1.52 16.15 -63.62
N PRO A 178 -1.97 14.89 -63.48
CA PRO A 178 -1.97 14.22 -62.18
C PRO A 178 -0.53 14.22 -61.64
N LYS A 179 -0.32 14.89 -60.50
CA LYS A 179 0.98 14.89 -59.82
C LYS A 179 1.37 13.44 -59.56
N ARG A 180 2.38 12.95 -60.30
CA ARG A 180 2.95 11.61 -60.10
C ARG A 180 3.34 11.48 -58.63
N ARG A 181 2.64 10.63 -57.89
CA ARG A 181 2.96 10.35 -56.49
C ARG A 181 4.30 9.61 -56.45
N LYS A 182 5.21 10.05 -55.59
CA LYS A 182 6.43 9.29 -55.32
C LYS A 182 6.04 7.90 -54.79
N PRO A 183 6.71 6.82 -55.21
CA PRO A 183 6.44 5.48 -54.71
C PRO A 183 6.59 5.45 -53.18
N ALA A 184 5.75 4.68 -52.51
CA ALA A 184 5.84 4.50 -51.06
C ALA A 184 7.15 3.76 -50.75
N LEU A 185 7.99 4.37 -49.90
CA LEU A 185 9.23 3.76 -49.43
C LEU A 185 8.92 2.63 -48.42
N ASP A 186 9.71 1.56 -48.46
CA ASP A 186 9.65 0.51 -47.46
C ASP A 186 10.13 1.03 -46.08
N THR A 187 9.72 0.36 -45.00
CA THR A 187 10.12 0.71 -43.63
C THR A 187 11.63 0.65 -43.45
N SER A 188 12.31 -0.35 -44.03
CA SER A 188 13.77 -0.44 -43.98
C SER A 188 14.44 0.74 -44.69
N GLU A 189 13.90 1.15 -45.85
CA GLU A 189 14.41 2.30 -46.60
C GLU A 189 14.18 3.63 -45.85
N LYS A 190 13.04 3.78 -45.17
CA LYS A 190 12.78 4.93 -44.31
C LYS A 190 13.78 5.02 -43.16
N LEU A 191 14.06 3.89 -42.49
CA LEU A 191 15.06 3.84 -41.42
C LEU A 191 16.47 4.16 -41.92
N LYS A 192 16.87 3.61 -43.07
CA LYS A 192 18.17 3.94 -43.70
C LYS A 192 18.31 5.42 -43.99
N LYS A 193 17.25 6.08 -44.49
CA LYS A 193 17.25 7.54 -44.72
C LYS A 193 17.39 8.33 -43.43
N ILE A 194 16.69 7.91 -42.37
CA ILE A 194 16.81 8.56 -41.05
C ILE A 194 18.23 8.39 -40.51
N PHE A 195 18.82 7.20 -40.60
CA PHE A 195 20.20 6.98 -40.14
C PHE A 195 21.24 7.73 -40.97
N ALA A 196 21.04 7.85 -42.29
CA ALA A 196 21.90 8.71 -43.12
C ALA A 196 21.81 10.17 -42.69
N LEU A 197 20.59 10.69 -42.46
CA LEU A 197 20.38 12.06 -41.99
C LEU A 197 21.04 12.30 -40.61
N LEU A 198 20.88 11.37 -39.67
CA LEU A 198 21.51 11.49 -38.35
C LEU A 198 23.03 11.50 -38.46
N LYS A 199 23.59 10.67 -39.34
CA LYS A 199 25.03 10.68 -39.64
C LYS A 199 25.48 12.00 -40.28
N ASP A 200 24.71 12.55 -41.21
CA ASP A 200 25.04 13.82 -41.87
C ASP A 200 24.98 15.02 -40.90
N LEU A 201 24.24 14.89 -39.80
CA LEU A 201 24.11 15.88 -38.72
C LEU A 201 25.07 15.64 -37.55
N ASP A 202 25.92 14.60 -37.62
CA ASP A 202 26.77 14.14 -36.51
C ASP A 202 26.00 13.88 -35.20
N TRP A 203 24.76 13.38 -35.30
CA TRP A 203 23.91 13.04 -34.16
C TRP A 203 23.78 11.54 -33.97
N THR A 204 23.90 11.11 -32.72
CA THR A 204 23.45 9.78 -32.28
C THR A 204 21.93 9.73 -32.14
N ILE A 205 21.37 8.52 -32.11
CA ILE A 205 19.94 8.33 -31.84
C ILE A 205 19.56 8.89 -30.46
N GLY A 206 20.46 8.76 -29.47
CA GLY A 206 20.26 9.28 -28.12
C GLY A 206 20.18 10.81 -28.09
N GLU A 207 21.11 11.50 -28.74
CA GLU A 207 21.11 12.96 -28.86
C GLU A 207 19.88 13.47 -29.62
N PHE A 208 19.52 12.79 -30.71
CA PHE A 208 18.28 13.12 -31.44
C PHE A 208 17.06 13.04 -30.52
N PHE A 209 16.91 11.98 -29.73
CA PHE A 209 15.80 11.88 -28.78
C PHE A 209 15.88 12.93 -27.66
N HIS A 210 17.09 13.20 -27.15
CA HIS A 210 17.31 14.26 -26.17
C HIS A 210 16.80 15.60 -26.68
N HIS A 211 17.22 16.05 -27.86
CA HIS A 211 16.76 17.31 -28.44
C HIS A 211 15.29 17.29 -28.87
N LEU A 212 14.78 16.14 -29.33
CA LEU A 212 13.38 15.98 -29.71
C LEU A 212 12.44 16.22 -28.51
N PHE A 213 12.80 15.71 -27.32
CA PHE A 213 11.97 15.78 -26.12
C PHE A 213 12.36 16.88 -25.14
N SER A 214 13.58 17.45 -25.20
CA SER A 214 14.02 18.49 -24.26
C SER A 214 13.27 19.82 -24.42
N HIS A 215 12.60 20.25 -23.36
CA HIS A 215 11.79 21.47 -23.32
C HIS A 215 12.59 22.69 -22.83
N LYS A 216 13.80 22.47 -22.33
CA LYS A 216 14.71 23.48 -21.80
C LYS A 216 16.12 23.24 -22.31
N ASP A 217 16.85 24.32 -22.49
CA ASP A 217 18.26 24.25 -22.83
C ASP A 217 19.13 23.98 -21.59
N GLU A 218 20.45 23.85 -21.77
CA GLU A 218 21.43 23.67 -20.69
C GLU A 218 21.35 24.78 -19.64
N ASP A 219 21.03 26.01 -20.08
CA ASP A 219 20.82 27.18 -19.22
C ASP A 219 19.41 27.24 -18.58
N ASN A 220 18.62 26.16 -18.67
CA ASN A 220 17.21 26.07 -18.28
C ASN A 220 16.27 27.03 -19.03
N ILE A 221 16.71 27.62 -20.14
CA ILE A 221 15.90 28.52 -20.97
C ILE A 221 14.90 27.67 -21.78
N PRO A 222 13.60 28.01 -21.79
CA PRO A 222 12.61 27.30 -22.61
C PRO A 222 12.97 27.33 -24.10
N ILE A 223 13.03 26.16 -24.75
CA ILE A 223 13.37 26.06 -26.17
C ILE A 223 12.14 26.41 -27.02
N SER A 224 12.27 27.40 -27.90
CA SER A 224 11.23 27.75 -28.87
C SER A 224 11.13 26.67 -29.96
N ARG A 225 10.00 25.97 -30.00
CA ARG A 225 9.75 24.89 -30.97
C ARG A 225 8.75 25.34 -32.04
N SER A 226 8.94 24.85 -33.26
CA SER A 226 7.95 25.03 -34.31
C SER A 226 6.62 24.37 -33.92
N GLN A 227 5.51 24.93 -34.40
CA GLN A 227 4.17 24.37 -34.14
C GLN A 227 4.05 22.92 -34.64
N SER A 228 4.70 22.60 -35.76
CA SER A 228 4.73 21.25 -36.32
C SER A 228 5.46 20.26 -35.41
N HIS A 229 6.60 20.64 -34.85
CA HIS A 229 7.32 19.82 -33.85
C HIS A 229 6.44 19.54 -32.65
N GLY A 230 5.84 20.60 -32.07
CA GLY A 230 4.96 20.48 -30.91
C GLY A 230 3.82 19.49 -31.16
N LEU A 231 3.16 19.58 -32.33
CA LEU A 231 2.06 18.68 -32.70
C LEU A 231 2.53 17.21 -32.85
N ILE A 232 3.71 16.98 -33.43
CA ILE A 232 4.27 15.62 -33.59
C ILE A 232 4.57 15.00 -32.22
N VAL A 233 5.31 15.72 -31.37
CA VAL A 233 5.68 15.24 -30.03
C VAL A 233 4.43 15.03 -29.16
N GLN A 234 3.48 15.96 -29.20
CA GLN A 234 2.21 15.83 -28.48
C GLN A 234 1.44 14.59 -28.92
N ASN A 235 1.29 14.36 -30.23
CA ASN A 235 0.57 13.18 -30.73
C ASN A 235 1.26 11.87 -30.33
N PHE A 236 2.60 11.85 -30.32
CA PHE A 236 3.38 10.71 -29.86
C PHE A 236 3.18 10.42 -28.36
N LEU A 237 3.40 11.43 -27.51
CA LEU A 237 3.27 11.28 -26.05
C LEU A 237 1.81 11.03 -25.61
N ALA A 238 0.83 11.53 -26.36
CA ALA A 238 -0.59 11.25 -26.12
C ALA A 238 -1.05 9.88 -26.65
N GLY A 239 -0.16 9.07 -27.24
CA GLY A 239 -0.50 7.74 -27.76
C GLY A 239 -1.43 7.76 -28.98
N LYS A 240 -1.48 8.86 -29.73
CA LYS A 240 -2.35 9.03 -30.93
C LYS A 240 -1.70 8.52 -32.22
N THR A 241 -0.52 7.93 -32.13
CA THR A 241 0.19 7.37 -33.29
C THR A 241 0.03 5.86 -33.35
N ASN A 242 0.48 5.23 -34.44
CA ASN A 242 0.36 3.77 -34.63
C ASN A 242 1.14 2.94 -33.58
N TYR A 243 2.15 3.54 -32.95
CA TYR A 243 2.97 2.90 -31.92
C TYR A 243 3.02 3.82 -30.71
N THR A 244 2.68 3.28 -29.54
CA THR A 244 2.69 4.03 -28.28
C THR A 244 4.08 3.98 -27.63
N VAL A 245 4.29 4.86 -26.64
CA VAL A 245 5.50 4.81 -25.79
C VAL A 245 5.60 3.44 -25.10
N SER A 246 4.48 2.85 -24.69
CA SER A 246 4.42 1.52 -24.06
C SER A 246 4.92 0.42 -25.00
N ASP A 247 4.56 0.48 -26.29
CA ASP A 247 5.03 -0.49 -27.28
C ASP A 247 6.56 -0.41 -27.45
N ILE A 248 7.09 0.81 -27.47
CA ILE A 248 8.54 1.06 -27.59
C ILE A 248 9.28 0.59 -26.34
N ILE A 249 8.77 0.87 -25.15
CA ILE A 249 9.34 0.38 -23.88
C ILE A 249 9.35 -1.15 -23.88
N ASN A 250 8.25 -1.80 -24.30
CA ASN A 250 8.21 -3.26 -24.40
C ASN A 250 9.26 -3.81 -25.38
N LEU A 251 9.47 -3.15 -26.53
CA LEU A 251 10.54 -3.50 -27.46
C LEU A 251 11.93 -3.34 -26.81
N TRP A 252 12.18 -2.27 -26.05
CA TRP A 252 13.44 -2.09 -25.32
C TRP A 252 13.65 -3.18 -24.25
N MET A 253 12.59 -3.55 -23.53
CA MET A 253 12.62 -4.57 -22.49
C MET A 253 12.84 -5.98 -23.04
N THR A 254 12.34 -6.28 -24.23
CA THR A 254 12.43 -7.62 -24.86
C THR A 254 13.62 -7.76 -25.82
N SER A 255 14.15 -6.65 -26.32
CA SER A 255 15.27 -6.64 -27.28
C SER A 255 16.52 -7.32 -26.71
N PRO A 256 17.20 -8.19 -27.48
CA PRO A 256 18.47 -8.79 -27.05
C PRO A 256 19.57 -7.72 -26.90
N TYR A 257 19.50 -6.63 -27.66
CA TYR A 257 20.51 -5.55 -27.63
C TYR A 257 20.47 -4.72 -26.34
N GLY A 258 19.38 -4.78 -25.59
CA GLY A 258 19.24 -4.12 -24.29
C GLY A 258 19.64 -5.00 -23.11
N SER A 259 20.07 -6.25 -23.34
CA SER A 259 20.45 -7.18 -22.28
C SER A 259 21.90 -6.97 -21.85
N GLY A 260 22.11 -6.13 -20.83
CA GLY A 260 23.37 -6.13 -20.07
C GLY A 260 23.38 -7.24 -19.02
N HIS A 261 24.55 -7.79 -18.69
CA HIS A 261 24.76 -8.68 -17.53
C HIS A 261 24.80 -7.93 -16.18
N ASP A 262 24.29 -6.70 -16.15
CA ASP A 262 24.31 -5.86 -14.96
C ASP A 262 23.22 -6.31 -13.98
N GLU A 263 23.62 -6.63 -12.76
CA GLU A 263 22.75 -7.12 -11.68
C GLU A 263 21.86 -6.01 -11.08
N ARG A 264 22.10 -4.75 -11.44
CA ARG A 264 21.41 -3.54 -10.92
C ARG A 264 19.98 -3.34 -11.47
N MET A 265 19.28 -4.40 -11.88
CA MET A 265 17.94 -4.30 -12.48
C MET A 265 16.89 -3.76 -11.48
N PHE A 266 17.05 -4.00 -10.18
CA PHE A 266 16.09 -3.57 -9.16
C PHE A 266 16.75 -2.66 -8.11
N GLU A 267 17.77 -1.91 -8.53
CA GLU A 267 18.53 -1.02 -7.65
C GLU A 267 17.67 0.15 -7.15
N THR A 268 17.61 0.30 -5.82
CA THR A 268 16.85 1.37 -5.16
C THR A 268 17.72 2.55 -4.75
N GLU A 269 19.03 2.36 -4.56
CA GLU A 269 19.91 3.38 -3.99
C GLU A 269 20.58 4.24 -5.06
N THR A 270 21.04 3.62 -6.15
CA THR A 270 21.66 4.35 -7.27
C THR A 270 20.59 4.98 -8.15
N SER A 271 20.73 6.27 -8.47
CA SER A 271 19.81 6.96 -9.38
C SER A 271 19.69 6.21 -10.71
N TYR A 272 18.47 5.99 -11.18
CA TYR A 272 18.22 5.31 -12.46
C TYR A 272 18.86 6.04 -13.65
N LEU A 273 19.19 7.32 -13.52
CA LEU A 273 19.87 8.13 -14.53
C LEU A 273 21.35 7.74 -14.70
N ASP A 274 21.97 7.17 -13.67
CA ASP A 274 23.38 6.76 -13.68
C ASP A 274 23.56 5.32 -14.22
N ILE A 275 22.45 4.61 -14.43
CA ILE A 275 22.43 3.24 -14.95
C ILE A 275 22.39 3.30 -16.49
N ARG A 276 23.50 2.94 -17.13
CA ARG A 276 23.61 3.04 -18.61
C ARG A 276 22.75 2.04 -19.38
N PRO A 277 22.67 0.75 -19.01
CA PRO A 277 21.87 -0.20 -19.77
C PRO A 277 20.36 0.12 -19.66
N VAL A 278 19.70 0.32 -20.81
CA VAL A 278 18.30 0.78 -20.86
C VAL A 278 17.32 -0.09 -20.06
N ARG A 279 17.51 -1.42 -20.09
CA ARG A 279 16.62 -2.35 -19.38
C ARG A 279 16.73 -2.14 -17.87
N GLN A 280 17.96 -2.14 -17.34
CA GLN A 280 18.23 -1.91 -15.93
C GLN A 280 17.79 -0.51 -15.48
N ALA A 281 18.03 0.51 -16.30
CA ALA A 281 17.62 1.88 -16.01
C ALA A 281 16.10 2.00 -15.89
N LEU A 282 15.34 1.41 -16.83
CA LEU A 282 13.88 1.44 -16.80
C LEU A 282 13.29 0.69 -15.61
N THR A 283 13.88 -0.44 -15.22
CA THR A 283 13.39 -1.21 -14.08
C THR A 283 13.75 -0.56 -12.76
N ALA A 284 14.96 -0.02 -12.62
CA ALA A 284 15.34 0.79 -11.46
C ALA A 284 14.44 2.04 -11.33
N PHE A 285 14.15 2.73 -12.45
CA PHE A 285 13.18 3.83 -12.49
C PHE A 285 11.82 3.39 -11.96
N ALA A 286 11.28 2.27 -12.45
CA ALA A 286 9.98 1.76 -12.02
C ALA A 286 9.96 1.42 -10.52
N VAL A 287 11.03 0.81 -10.00
CA VAL A 287 11.16 0.49 -8.57
C VAL A 287 11.25 1.76 -7.73
N GLN A 288 12.08 2.73 -8.11
CA GLN A 288 12.25 3.99 -7.39
C GLN A 288 10.96 4.82 -7.38
N ALA A 289 10.30 4.96 -8.53
CA ALA A 289 9.02 5.64 -8.63
C ALA A 289 7.93 4.95 -7.78
N SER A 290 7.93 3.61 -7.75
CA SER A 290 7.02 2.83 -6.90
C SER A 290 7.31 3.07 -5.42
N ALA A 291 8.59 3.07 -5.02
CA ALA A 291 9.00 3.33 -3.64
C ALA A 291 8.58 4.73 -3.16
N ASP A 292 8.77 5.76 -3.98
CA ASP A 292 8.33 7.12 -3.70
C ASP A 292 6.81 7.20 -3.52
N TYR A 293 6.07 6.56 -4.43
CA TYR A 293 4.61 6.51 -4.36
C TYR A 293 4.11 5.79 -3.10
N LEU A 294 4.66 4.61 -2.78
CA LEU A 294 4.35 3.87 -1.55
C LEU A 294 4.68 4.68 -0.29
N GLY A 295 5.77 5.45 -0.33
CA GLY A 295 6.12 6.40 0.71
C GLY A 295 5.05 7.47 0.93
N SER A 296 4.45 7.98 -0.15
CA SER A 296 3.37 8.97 -0.12
C SER A 296 2.03 8.38 0.36
N GLU A 297 1.69 7.15 -0.05
CA GLU A 297 0.50 6.43 0.42
C GLU A 297 0.56 6.22 1.93
N SER A 298 1.71 5.77 2.45
CA SER A 298 1.89 5.55 3.88
C SER A 298 1.88 6.84 4.70
N LYS A 299 2.46 7.95 4.20
CA LYS A 299 2.31 9.28 4.84
C LYS A 299 0.85 9.72 4.92
N THR A 300 0.03 9.35 3.94
CA THR A 300 -1.40 9.69 3.91
C THR A 300 -2.19 8.81 4.88
N ALA A 301 -1.89 7.51 4.94
CA ALA A 301 -2.54 6.55 5.82
C ALA A 301 -2.34 6.85 7.30
N VAL A 302 -1.20 7.43 7.70
CA VAL A 302 -0.94 7.78 9.10
C VAL A 302 -1.49 9.16 9.52
N LYS A 303 -2.33 9.82 8.72
CA LYS A 303 -2.99 11.07 9.14
C LYS A 303 -4.16 10.79 10.09
N PRO A 304 -4.49 11.64 11.07
CA PRO A 304 -5.63 11.44 11.96
C PRO A 304 -6.96 11.21 11.20
N ALA A 305 -7.17 11.95 10.11
CA ALA A 305 -8.34 11.83 9.23
C ALA A 305 -8.52 10.45 8.56
N SER A 306 -7.51 9.56 8.63
CA SER A 306 -7.62 8.18 8.15
C SER A 306 -8.55 7.30 9.00
N GLY A 307 -8.81 7.68 10.26
CA GLY A 307 -9.55 6.80 11.18
C GLY A 307 -8.80 5.52 11.58
N LEU A 308 -7.51 5.41 11.25
CA LEU A 308 -6.60 4.40 11.80
C LEU A 308 -5.99 4.81 13.14
N HIS A 309 -6.18 6.09 13.50
CA HIS A 309 -5.72 6.66 14.75
C HIS A 309 -6.55 6.15 15.91
N ALA A 310 -5.84 5.96 17.02
CA ALA A 310 -6.35 5.29 18.20
C ALA A 310 -5.98 6.10 19.44
N VAL A 311 -6.82 7.08 19.74
CA VAL A 311 -6.64 7.96 20.89
C VAL A 311 -7.42 7.36 22.05
N ILE A 312 -6.72 7.23 23.17
CA ILE A 312 -7.28 6.74 24.42
C ILE A 312 -7.43 7.98 25.28
N GLU A 313 -8.65 8.46 25.45
CA GLU A 313 -8.93 9.53 26.41
C GLU A 313 -8.51 9.07 27.80
N THR A 314 -7.46 9.68 28.34
CA THR A 314 -7.04 9.41 29.72
C THR A 314 -7.67 10.37 30.73
N ASN A 315 -8.17 11.54 30.29
CA ASN A 315 -8.77 12.56 31.14
C ASN A 315 -9.97 13.21 30.45
N ALA A 316 -11.08 13.35 31.16
CA ALA A 316 -12.36 13.86 30.65
C ALA A 316 -12.40 15.39 30.42
N ASP A 317 -11.31 16.11 30.75
CA ASP A 317 -11.29 17.57 30.84
C ASP A 317 -10.76 18.28 29.58
N LEU A 318 -10.46 17.55 28.50
CA LEU A 318 -10.01 18.13 27.23
C LEU A 318 -11.10 17.95 26.16
N GLN A 319 -12.11 18.83 26.20
CA GLN A 319 -13.24 18.79 25.26
C GLN A 319 -13.05 19.64 24.00
N ASP A 320 -12.00 20.47 23.89
CA ASP A 320 -12.05 21.60 22.96
C ASP A 320 -11.09 21.58 21.76
N GLU A 321 -10.26 20.55 21.54
CA GLU A 321 -9.36 20.54 20.38
C GLU A 321 -9.40 19.23 19.57
N GLU A 322 -9.91 19.37 18.34
CA GLU A 322 -9.98 18.42 17.23
C GLU A 322 -10.79 17.12 17.47
N GLU A 323 -11.65 16.76 16.50
CA GLU A 323 -12.44 15.52 16.48
C GLU A 323 -11.55 14.27 16.29
N GLU A 324 -10.53 14.09 17.14
CA GLU A 324 -9.82 12.82 17.22
C GLU A 324 -10.82 11.75 17.70
N THR A 325 -11.00 10.71 16.88
CA THR A 325 -12.04 9.71 17.10
C THR A 325 -11.66 8.83 18.29
N THR A 326 -12.30 9.06 19.43
CA THR A 326 -12.12 8.23 20.62
C THR A 326 -12.58 6.80 20.35
N ILE A 327 -11.67 5.84 20.50
CA ILE A 327 -11.97 4.42 20.24
C ILE A 327 -12.95 3.90 21.28
N GLN A 328 -13.96 3.17 20.80
CA GLN A 328 -14.93 2.44 21.60
C GLN A 328 -14.73 0.92 21.48
N TRP A 329 -15.33 0.17 22.40
CA TRP A 329 -15.34 -1.30 22.35
C TRP A 329 -15.84 -1.88 21.01
N MET A 330 -16.82 -1.23 20.38
CA MET A 330 -17.37 -1.69 19.09
C MET A 330 -16.36 -1.54 17.95
N ASP A 331 -15.47 -0.56 18.03
CA ASP A 331 -14.45 -0.34 17.00
C ASP A 331 -13.44 -1.47 16.97
N LEU A 332 -13.08 -2.05 18.13
CA LEU A 332 -12.13 -3.17 18.19
C LEU A 332 -12.63 -4.41 17.46
N GLY A 333 -13.92 -4.72 17.57
CA GLY A 333 -14.54 -5.88 16.92
C GLY A 333 -14.60 -5.76 15.39
N ASN A 334 -14.75 -4.53 14.89
CA ASN A 334 -14.82 -4.23 13.46
C ASN A 334 -13.50 -3.68 12.89
N ALA A 335 -12.44 -3.61 13.69
CA ALA A 335 -11.20 -2.94 13.32
C ALA A 335 -10.55 -3.56 12.09
N VAL A 336 -10.54 -4.90 11.96
CA VAL A 336 -9.88 -5.59 10.85
C VAL A 336 -10.58 -5.34 9.51
N PRO A 337 -11.90 -5.61 9.35
CA PRO A 337 -12.59 -5.28 8.10
C PRO A 337 -12.55 -3.78 7.77
N ARG A 338 -12.66 -2.91 8.78
CA ARG A 338 -12.60 -1.46 8.59
C ARG A 338 -11.23 -1.00 8.10
N ALA A 339 -10.16 -1.46 8.75
CA ALA A 339 -8.80 -1.15 8.33
C ALA A 339 -8.50 -1.71 6.94
N ALA A 340 -8.94 -2.93 6.62
CA ALA A 340 -8.78 -3.51 5.29
C ALA A 340 -9.48 -2.67 4.20
N ALA A 341 -10.71 -2.23 4.44
CA ALA A 341 -11.42 -1.33 3.52
C ALA A 341 -10.67 0.00 3.35
N HIS A 342 -10.16 0.55 4.45
CA HIS A 342 -9.42 1.80 4.46
C HIS A 342 -8.09 1.72 3.71
N PHE A 343 -7.30 0.67 3.94
CA PHE A 343 -6.05 0.44 3.22
C PHE A 343 -6.26 0.21 1.73
N ARG A 344 -7.37 -0.45 1.34
CA ARG A 344 -7.73 -0.59 -0.07
C ARG A 344 -8.00 0.77 -0.73
N GLU A 345 -8.45 1.77 0.03
CA GLU A 345 -8.74 3.11 -0.49
C GLU A 345 -7.51 4.01 -0.50
N ILE A 346 -6.76 4.08 0.60
CA ILE A 346 -5.64 5.02 0.79
C ILE A 346 -4.29 4.45 0.35
N GLN A 347 -4.06 3.16 0.55
CA GLN A 347 -2.80 2.47 0.24
C GLN A 347 -3.01 1.43 -0.86
N ARG A 348 -3.63 1.84 -1.97
CA ARG A 348 -4.05 0.96 -3.07
C ARG A 348 -2.91 0.12 -3.61
N VAL A 349 -1.76 0.74 -3.87
CA VAL A 349 -0.62 0.08 -4.49
C VAL A 349 0.07 -0.85 -3.50
N ALA A 350 0.29 -0.40 -2.26
CA ALA A 350 0.86 -1.24 -1.20
C ALA A 350 -0.03 -2.48 -0.93
N PHE A 351 -1.34 -2.25 -0.82
CA PHE A 351 -2.34 -3.30 -0.61
C PHE A 351 -2.35 -4.29 -1.77
N HIS A 352 -2.25 -3.83 -3.01
CA HIS A 352 -2.16 -4.71 -4.18
C HIS A 352 -0.91 -5.60 -4.14
N PHE A 353 0.28 -5.03 -3.93
CA PHE A 353 1.52 -5.82 -3.89
C PHE A 353 1.53 -6.85 -2.77
N LEU A 354 1.07 -6.49 -1.57
CA LEU A 354 0.97 -7.43 -0.46
C LEU A 354 -0.08 -8.52 -0.70
N ASN A 355 -1.18 -8.22 -1.39
CA ASN A 355 -2.14 -9.25 -1.79
C ASN A 355 -1.55 -10.22 -2.80
N VAL A 356 -0.79 -9.75 -3.80
CA VAL A 356 -0.10 -10.60 -4.77
C VAL A 356 0.93 -11.49 -4.06
N MET A 357 1.67 -10.95 -3.09
CA MET A 357 2.63 -11.74 -2.29
C MET A 357 1.94 -12.76 -1.37
N ALA A 358 0.76 -12.44 -0.84
CA ALA A 358 -0.02 -13.31 0.04
C ALA A 358 -0.86 -14.35 -0.74
N GLU A 359 -1.00 -14.20 -2.06
CA GLU A 359 -1.77 -15.11 -2.89
C GLU A 359 -1.03 -16.44 -3.06
N PRO A 360 -1.59 -17.57 -2.57
CA PRO A 360 -0.95 -18.86 -2.74
C PRO A 360 -0.93 -19.22 -4.23
N THR A 361 0.22 -19.69 -4.72
CA THR A 361 0.30 -20.25 -6.07
C THR A 361 -0.67 -21.43 -6.21
N PRO A 362 -1.59 -21.42 -7.19
CA PRO A 362 -2.51 -22.53 -7.41
C PRO A 362 -1.73 -23.82 -7.64
N ARG A 363 -2.04 -24.87 -6.88
CA ARG A 363 -1.42 -26.19 -7.06
C ARG A 363 -2.38 -27.10 -7.81
N SER A 364 -1.96 -27.57 -8.98
CA SER A 364 -2.65 -28.65 -9.70
C SER A 364 -2.10 -29.99 -9.23
N ARG A 365 -2.96 -30.86 -8.72
CA ARG A 365 -2.60 -32.26 -8.39
C ARG A 365 -3.58 -33.16 -9.12
N ASN A 366 -3.05 -34.04 -9.97
CA ASN A 366 -3.85 -34.95 -10.80
C ASN A 366 -4.91 -34.23 -11.67
N GLY A 367 -4.58 -33.05 -12.20
CA GLY A 367 -5.51 -32.25 -13.00
C GLY A 367 -6.58 -31.49 -12.20
N VAL A 368 -6.63 -31.67 -10.87
CA VAL A 368 -7.52 -30.91 -9.99
C VAL A 368 -6.76 -29.72 -9.40
N ILE A 369 -7.17 -28.51 -9.78
CA ILE A 369 -6.67 -27.26 -9.18
C ILE A 369 -7.27 -27.17 -7.77
N THR A 370 -6.45 -27.43 -6.76
CA THR A 370 -6.86 -27.27 -5.36
C THR A 370 -6.49 -25.86 -4.92
N ILE A 371 -7.49 -25.01 -4.76
CA ILE A 371 -7.30 -23.68 -4.15
C ILE A 371 -7.22 -23.88 -2.63
N PRO A 372 -6.12 -23.51 -1.98
CA PRO A 372 -6.02 -23.63 -0.53
C PRO A 372 -7.13 -22.80 0.14
N LYS A 373 -7.87 -23.39 1.08
CA LYS A 373 -8.70 -22.65 2.04
C LYS A 373 -7.77 -21.89 2.99
N SER A 374 -7.18 -20.81 2.49
CA SER A 374 -6.24 -19.99 3.25
C SER A 374 -6.99 -19.02 4.16
N ARG A 375 -6.27 -18.47 5.14
CA ARG A 375 -6.74 -17.33 5.95
C ARG A 375 -7.16 -16.20 4.99
N PRO A 376 -8.19 -15.39 5.31
CA PRO A 376 -8.58 -14.27 4.45
C PRO A 376 -7.38 -13.36 4.20
N ARG A 377 -6.87 -13.35 2.95
CA ARG A 377 -5.63 -12.64 2.59
C ARG A 377 -5.71 -11.16 2.93
N GLU A 378 -6.89 -10.57 2.76
CA GLU A 378 -7.13 -9.16 3.06
C GLU A 378 -6.87 -8.83 4.53
N ASN A 379 -7.21 -9.73 5.45
CA ASN A 379 -6.96 -9.55 6.87
C ASN A 379 -5.46 -9.65 7.18
N VAL A 380 -4.74 -10.55 6.50
CA VAL A 380 -3.27 -10.67 6.64
C VAL A 380 -2.59 -9.41 6.13
N VAL A 381 -2.99 -8.93 4.95
CA VAL A 381 -2.45 -7.71 4.33
C VAL A 381 -2.73 -6.49 5.18
N ALA A 382 -3.97 -6.33 5.65
CA ALA A 382 -4.34 -5.22 6.55
C ALA A 382 -3.54 -5.25 7.85
N HIS A 383 -3.29 -6.43 8.41
CA HIS A 383 -2.45 -6.57 9.59
C HIS A 383 -1.00 -6.15 9.31
N CYS A 384 -0.41 -6.59 8.19
CA CYS A 384 0.94 -6.19 7.78
C CYS A 384 1.06 -4.68 7.58
N LEU A 385 0.13 -4.05 6.85
CA LEU A 385 0.13 -2.61 6.64
C LEU A 385 -0.03 -1.83 7.95
N SER A 386 -0.90 -2.30 8.84
CA SER A 386 -1.08 -1.65 10.15
C SER A 386 0.17 -1.67 11.02
N ILE A 387 1.00 -2.72 10.93
CA ILE A 387 2.30 -2.77 11.61
C ILE A 387 3.25 -1.74 11.00
N LEU A 388 3.33 -1.67 9.68
CA LEU A 388 4.21 -0.72 8.98
C LEU A 388 3.84 0.74 9.29
N ASP A 389 2.54 1.04 9.29
CA ASP A 389 2.05 2.38 9.60
C ASP A 389 2.21 2.73 11.09
N PHE A 390 2.03 1.77 12.00
CA PHE A 390 2.29 1.96 13.43
C PHE A 390 3.77 2.21 13.73
N CYS A 391 4.69 1.53 13.03
CA CYS A 391 6.13 1.80 13.14
C CYS A 391 6.49 3.22 12.72
N LYS A 392 5.70 3.86 11.85
CA LYS A 392 5.90 5.26 11.45
C LYS A 392 5.21 6.25 12.36
N ASN A 393 4.03 5.91 12.88
CA ASN A 393 3.25 6.76 13.75
C ASN A 393 2.59 5.90 14.85
N ASP A 394 3.01 6.12 16.10
CA ASP A 394 2.52 5.38 17.26
C ASP A 394 1.04 5.63 17.56
N ARG A 395 0.43 6.67 16.98
CA ARG A 395 -1.01 6.94 17.06
C ARG A 395 -1.82 6.09 16.09
N ALA A 396 -1.26 5.63 14.97
CA ALA A 396 -1.91 4.76 13.98
C ALA A 396 -1.97 3.29 14.46
N ARG A 397 -2.50 3.09 15.68
CA ARG A 397 -2.34 1.86 16.46
C ARG A 397 -3.61 1.05 16.63
N ILE A 398 -4.68 1.27 15.87
CA ILE A 398 -5.95 0.56 16.13
C ILE A 398 -5.82 -0.97 16.09
N LEU A 399 -5.24 -1.53 15.01
CA LEU A 399 -5.01 -2.97 14.90
C LEU A 399 -3.91 -3.50 15.84
N PRO A 400 -2.76 -2.82 15.97
CA PRO A 400 -1.78 -3.12 17.01
C PRO A 400 -2.40 -3.17 18.42
N LEU A 401 -3.31 -2.25 18.75
CA LEU A 401 -4.00 -2.18 20.03
C LEU A 401 -4.97 -3.35 20.20
N CYS A 402 -5.78 -3.68 19.18
CA CYS A 402 -6.64 -4.88 19.19
C CYS A 402 -5.82 -6.13 19.52
N ARG A 403 -4.64 -6.28 18.89
CA ARG A 403 -3.74 -7.41 19.15
C ARG A 403 -3.21 -7.40 20.58
N GLY A 404 -2.79 -6.24 21.09
CA GLY A 404 -2.33 -6.09 22.47
C GLY A 404 -3.40 -6.46 23.51
N VAL A 405 -4.64 -6.02 23.29
CA VAL A 405 -5.79 -6.37 24.13
C VAL A 405 -6.05 -7.88 24.11
N LEU A 406 -6.01 -8.52 22.92
CA LEU A 406 -6.17 -9.97 22.80
C LEU A 406 -5.06 -10.74 23.54
N TYR A 407 -3.81 -10.26 23.48
CA TYR A 407 -2.68 -10.89 24.17
C TYR A 407 -2.86 -10.83 25.69
N LEU A 408 -3.27 -9.66 26.19
CA LEU A 408 -3.54 -9.51 27.62
C LEU A 408 -4.73 -10.39 28.07
N ALA A 409 -5.80 -10.43 27.28
CA ALA A 409 -6.97 -11.28 27.56
C ALA A 409 -6.65 -12.79 27.52
N SER A 410 -5.65 -13.17 26.73
CA SER A 410 -5.17 -14.56 26.63
C SER A 410 -4.08 -14.90 27.66
N CYS A 411 -3.85 -14.03 28.65
CA CYS A 411 -2.83 -14.19 29.69
C CYS A 411 -1.43 -14.46 29.13
N VAL A 412 -1.10 -13.86 27.97
CA VAL A 412 0.23 -13.99 27.37
C VAL A 412 1.28 -13.42 28.34
N PRO A 413 2.39 -14.13 28.60
CA PRO A 413 3.47 -13.64 29.46
C PRO A 413 3.94 -12.23 29.08
N VAL A 414 4.21 -11.41 30.09
CA VAL A 414 4.60 -10.00 29.91
C VAL A 414 5.82 -9.85 29.01
N ASP A 415 6.77 -10.77 29.08
CA ASP A 415 7.98 -10.76 28.24
C ASP A 415 7.65 -10.91 26.76
N ILE A 416 6.67 -11.75 26.40
CA ILE A 416 6.23 -11.91 25.01
C ILE A 416 5.56 -10.62 24.52
N ILE A 417 4.75 -9.98 25.36
CA ILE A 417 4.14 -8.69 25.03
C ILE A 417 5.22 -7.61 24.85
N ALA A 418 6.23 -7.59 25.73
CA ALA A 418 7.34 -6.64 25.65
C ALA A 418 8.16 -6.83 24.36
N ILE A 419 8.46 -8.07 23.97
CA ILE A 419 9.15 -8.38 22.70
C ILE A 419 8.30 -7.91 21.51
N ASN A 420 7.01 -8.25 21.49
CA ASN A 420 6.13 -7.87 20.38
C ASN A 420 5.92 -6.35 20.29
N SER A 421 5.95 -5.64 21.43
CA SER A 421 5.92 -4.19 21.45
C SER A 421 7.20 -3.58 20.89
N ARG A 422 8.38 -4.13 21.21
CA ARG A 422 9.67 -3.70 20.63
C ARG A 422 9.76 -3.94 19.13
N LEU A 423 9.10 -4.99 18.62
CA LEU A 423 9.00 -5.26 17.18
C LEU A 423 7.97 -4.36 16.46
N GLY A 424 7.30 -3.44 17.16
CA GLY A 424 6.27 -2.59 16.57
C GLY A 424 5.01 -3.35 16.16
N THR A 425 4.75 -4.52 16.74
CA THR A 425 3.55 -5.32 16.37
C THR A 425 2.34 -5.04 17.25
N MET A 426 2.55 -4.39 18.40
CA MET A 426 1.52 -3.93 19.34
C MET A 426 2.05 -2.78 20.23
N PRO A 427 1.18 -2.00 20.89
CA PRO A 427 1.59 -1.03 21.89
C PRO A 427 2.19 -1.69 23.14
N SER A 428 2.79 -0.87 24.02
CA SER A 428 3.31 -1.33 25.30
C SER A 428 2.19 -1.86 26.21
N VAL A 429 2.53 -2.73 27.17
CA VAL A 429 1.59 -3.23 28.19
C VAL A 429 0.89 -2.09 28.93
N ASN A 430 1.61 -1.01 29.24
CA ASN A 430 1.06 0.15 29.92
C ASN A 430 0.04 0.89 29.05
N THR A 431 0.33 1.07 27.76
CA THR A 431 -0.62 1.63 26.79
C THR A 431 -1.88 0.77 26.68
N ILE A 432 -1.73 -0.56 26.64
CA ILE A 432 -2.86 -1.50 26.61
C ILE A 432 -3.72 -1.38 27.88
N LYS A 433 -3.08 -1.32 29.06
CA LYS A 433 -3.78 -1.13 30.35
C LYS A 433 -4.55 0.20 30.39
N SER A 434 -3.92 1.29 29.93
CA SER A 434 -4.57 2.60 29.83
C SER A 434 -5.78 2.55 28.88
N ALA A 435 -5.66 1.87 27.74
CA ALA A 435 -6.76 1.67 26.81
C ALA A 435 -7.95 0.98 27.49
N LEU A 436 -7.68 -0.14 28.17
CA LEU A 436 -8.71 -0.91 28.88
C LEU A 436 -9.37 -0.12 30.01
N LYS A 437 -8.60 0.73 30.72
CA LYS A 437 -9.15 1.66 31.72
C LYS A 437 -10.10 2.66 31.05
N GLY A 438 -9.69 3.26 29.94
CA GLY A 438 -10.53 4.17 29.15
C GLY A 438 -11.82 3.49 28.67
N PHE A 439 -11.71 2.30 28.08
CA PHE A 439 -12.89 1.54 27.63
C PHE A 439 -13.83 1.15 28.79
N SER A 440 -13.28 0.86 29.97
CA SER A 440 -14.06 0.58 31.18
C SER A 440 -14.80 1.82 31.67
N GLN A 441 -14.15 2.98 31.64
CA GLN A 441 -14.76 4.27 31.99
C GLN A 441 -15.87 4.65 31.01
N GLN A 442 -15.63 4.55 29.70
CA GLN A 442 -16.66 4.77 28.67
C GLN A 442 -17.89 3.89 28.90
N LYS A 443 -17.67 2.59 29.17
CA LYS A 443 -18.78 1.66 29.45
C LYS A 443 -19.52 2.03 30.74
N ALA A 444 -18.79 2.42 31.79
CA ALA A 444 -19.40 2.88 33.05
C ALA A 444 -20.23 4.16 32.85
N ILE A 445 -19.74 5.12 32.05
CA ILE A 445 -20.50 6.32 31.68
C ILE A 445 -21.77 5.93 30.92
N ALA A 446 -21.66 5.10 29.87
CA ALA A 446 -22.81 4.65 29.11
C ALA A 446 -23.86 3.93 29.97
N ILE A 447 -23.43 3.11 30.95
CA ILE A 447 -24.33 2.46 31.92
C ILE A 447 -25.00 3.50 32.82
N ARG A 448 -24.27 4.50 33.34
CA ARG A 448 -24.84 5.57 34.19
C ARG A 448 -25.82 6.44 33.43
N THR A 449 -25.50 6.82 32.19
CA THR A 449 -26.41 7.59 31.33
C THR A 449 -27.69 6.80 31.09
N ARG A 450 -27.57 5.53 30.70
CA ARG A 450 -28.74 4.66 30.51
C ARG A 450 -29.55 4.45 31.81
N ALA A 451 -28.90 4.42 32.97
CA ALA A 451 -29.56 4.31 34.26
C ALA A 451 -30.30 5.60 34.67
N ARG A 452 -29.82 6.78 34.25
CA ARG A 452 -30.49 8.07 34.44
C ARG A 452 -31.65 8.27 33.45
N ASP A 453 -31.49 7.80 32.22
CA ASP A 453 -32.51 7.79 31.17
C ASP A 453 -33.65 6.80 31.44
N VAL A 454 -33.62 6.09 32.58
CA VAL A 454 -34.81 5.49 33.17
C VAL A 454 -35.69 6.62 33.69
N SER A 455 -36.18 7.47 32.78
CA SER A 455 -37.44 8.14 32.96
C SER A 455 -38.42 7.05 33.35
N VAL A 456 -38.90 7.11 34.58
CA VAL A 456 -39.92 6.25 35.14
C VAL A 456 -41.08 6.24 34.13
N ILE A 457 -41.16 5.21 33.31
CA ILE A 457 -42.40 4.91 32.59
C ILE A 457 -43.35 4.51 33.71
N LYS A 458 -44.09 5.49 34.24
CA LYS A 458 -45.25 5.22 35.08
C LYS A 458 -46.23 4.48 34.18
N ASP A 459 -46.15 3.17 34.22
CA ASP A 459 -47.25 2.36 33.73
C ASP A 459 -48.51 2.82 34.47
N SER A 460 -49.63 2.91 33.75
CA SER A 460 -50.95 3.37 34.21
C SER A 460 -51.43 2.75 35.54
N LYS A 461 -50.77 1.68 35.98
CA LYS A 461 -51.01 0.98 37.25
C LYS A 461 -50.09 1.39 38.41
N CYS A 462 -49.32 2.47 38.32
CA CYS A 462 -48.36 2.91 39.34
C CYS A 462 -47.37 1.82 39.79
N ARG A 463 -47.13 0.79 38.95
CA ARG A 463 -46.08 -0.19 39.20
C ARG A 463 -44.83 0.28 38.50
N LEU A 464 -43.81 0.60 39.28
CA LEU A 464 -42.43 0.76 38.79
C LEU A 464 -41.97 -0.59 38.20
N ARG A 465 -42.29 -0.84 36.93
CA ARG A 465 -41.60 -1.86 36.15
C ARG A 465 -40.40 -1.18 35.52
N THR A 466 -39.24 -1.35 36.13
CA THR A 466 -37.98 -1.11 35.44
C THR A 466 -37.97 -2.06 34.25
N LEU A 467 -38.20 -1.55 33.03
CA LEU A 467 -38.12 -2.34 31.78
C LEU A 467 -36.69 -2.76 31.45
N LEU A 468 -35.71 -2.30 32.22
CA LEU A 468 -34.43 -2.98 32.30
C LEU A 468 -34.66 -4.29 33.04
N ASN A 469 -34.43 -5.41 32.35
CA ASN A 469 -33.84 -6.59 32.97
C ASN A 469 -32.67 -6.09 33.81
N ILE A 470 -32.94 -5.77 35.08
CA ILE A 470 -31.92 -5.44 36.05
C ILE A 470 -31.00 -6.63 35.99
N LEU A 471 -29.74 -6.38 35.62
CA LEU A 471 -28.68 -7.35 35.77
C LEU A 471 -28.53 -7.48 37.29
N ILE A 472 -29.41 -8.28 37.89
CA ILE A 472 -29.30 -8.75 39.26
C ILE A 472 -28.06 -9.63 39.16
N PHE A 473 -26.92 -9.08 39.56
CA PHE A 473 -25.82 -9.93 39.99
C PHE A 473 -26.35 -10.65 41.22
N ASP A 474 -27.02 -11.77 40.98
CA ASP A 474 -27.44 -12.66 42.04
C ASP A 474 -26.15 -13.07 42.72
N ASN A 475 -26.02 -12.63 43.97
CA ASN A 475 -24.77 -12.71 44.70
C ASN A 475 -24.53 -14.22 44.90
N VAL A 476 -23.61 -14.80 44.12
CA VAL A 476 -23.31 -16.25 44.04
C VAL A 476 -22.91 -16.85 45.40
N GLN A 477 -22.82 -16.03 46.46
CA GLN A 477 -22.69 -16.48 47.84
C GLN A 477 -23.82 -17.39 48.33
N HIS A 478 -24.95 -17.51 47.63
CA HIS A 478 -26.00 -18.46 48.01
C HIS A 478 -25.83 -19.91 47.50
N PHE A 479 -24.83 -20.20 46.66
CA PHE A 479 -24.63 -21.55 46.09
C PHE A 479 -23.78 -22.52 46.94
N LEU A 480 -23.30 -22.11 48.12
CA LEU A 480 -22.49 -22.97 49.02
C LEU A 480 -23.22 -23.40 50.30
N ARG A 481 -24.56 -23.35 50.33
CA ARG A 481 -25.38 -23.80 51.48
C ARG A 481 -26.50 -24.80 51.12
N GLN A 482 -26.32 -25.57 50.06
CA GLN A 482 -27.08 -26.80 49.81
C GLN A 482 -26.07 -27.93 49.60
#